data_AF-A0A6N9EK48-F1
#
_entry.id   AF-A0A6N9EK48-F1
#
_cell.length_a   1.000
_cell.length_b   1.000
_cell.length_c   1.000
_cell.angle_alpha   90.00
_cell.angle_beta   90.00
_cell.angle_gamma   90.00
#
_symmetry.space_group_name_H-M   'P 1'
#
loop_
_entity.id
_entity.type
_entity.pdbx_description
1 polymer ?
#
loop_
_entity_poly.entity_id
_entity_poly.type
_entity_poly.pdbx_seq_one_letter_code
_entity_poly.pdbx_strand_id
1 'polypeptide(L)' 'KPGQEDLPCRPLIQNWGYEDLLAAGIVDPAKVTRSALQNAASIAGMVLTTECIVADLPEKKEAAPAAPGGGMGGDFDY' A
#
# COMPACT_ATOMS: atom_id res chain seq x y z
N LYS A 1 14.43 21.86 24.83
CA LYS A 1 15.49 21.50 25.82
C LYS A 1 16.79 21.34 25.04
N PRO A 2 17.91 21.92 25.49
CA PRO A 2 19.21 21.62 24.90
C PRO A 2 19.51 20.14 25.17
N GLY A 3 19.89 19.38 24.15
CA GLY A 3 20.15 17.94 24.24
C GLY A 3 19.07 17.02 23.67
N GLN A 4 18.22 17.49 22.75
CA GLN A 4 17.38 16.59 21.90
C GLN A 4 17.73 16.68 20.42
N GLU A 5 18.81 17.35 20.04
CA GLU A 5 19.24 17.50 18.64
C GLU A 5 19.87 16.23 18.02
N ASP A 6 20.23 15.22 18.84
CA ASP A 6 21.08 14.11 18.39
C ASP A 6 20.36 12.75 18.24
N LEU A 7 19.04 12.75 18.04
CA LEU A 7 18.31 11.50 17.79
C LEU A 7 18.36 11.14 16.30
N PRO A 8 18.93 9.98 15.91
CA PRO A 8 19.22 9.64 14.50
C PRO A 8 17.97 9.45 13.63
N CYS A 9 16.77 9.43 14.21
CA CYS A 9 15.51 9.11 13.52
C CYS A 9 14.34 10.04 13.90
N ARG A 10 14.56 11.27 14.38
CA ARG A 10 13.45 12.23 14.58
C ARG A 10 12.69 12.39 13.25
N PRO A 11 11.35 12.43 13.23
CA PRO A 11 10.61 12.63 11.99
C PRO A 11 11.05 13.97 11.39
N LEU A 12 11.64 13.92 10.20
CA LEU A 12 12.40 15.04 9.62
C LEU A 12 11.54 16.29 9.37
N ILE A 13 10.21 16.16 9.42
CA ILE A 13 9.27 17.27 9.28
C ILE A 13 8.47 17.39 10.60
N GLN A 14 9.06 18.04 11.60
CA GLN A 14 8.37 18.43 12.85
C GLN A 14 7.93 19.90 12.86
N ASN A 15 8.27 20.67 11.81
CA ASN A 15 7.94 22.09 11.69
C ASN A 15 7.15 22.33 10.39
N TRP A 16 6.05 23.09 10.46
CA TRP A 16 5.21 23.46 9.31
C TRP A 16 5.73 24.71 8.58
N GLY A 17 7.04 24.75 8.31
CA GLY A 17 7.72 25.87 7.67
C GLY A 17 8.47 25.44 6.41
N TYR A 18 8.83 26.41 5.57
CA TYR A 18 9.67 26.14 4.40
C TYR A 18 11.15 26.18 4.78
N GLU A 19 11.91 25.22 4.30
CA GLU A 19 13.35 25.13 4.49
C GLU A 19 14.04 24.58 3.24
N ASP A 20 15.36 24.75 3.16
CA ASP A 20 16.16 24.13 2.11
C ASP A 20 16.39 22.65 2.42
N LEU A 21 15.78 21.79 1.62
CA LEU A 21 15.79 20.34 1.79
C LEU A 21 17.20 19.74 1.59
N LEU A 22 18.06 20.38 0.78
CA LEU A 22 19.44 19.94 0.59
C LEU A 22 20.26 20.19 1.86
N ALA A 23 20.14 21.38 2.43
CA ALA A 23 20.79 21.73 3.69
C ALA A 23 20.28 20.90 4.88
N ALA A 24 19.00 20.53 4.87
CA ALA A 24 18.38 19.65 5.86
C ALA A 24 18.78 18.16 5.70
N GLY A 25 19.48 17.80 4.63
CA GLY A 25 19.90 16.42 4.36
C GLY A 25 18.77 15.49 3.91
N ILE A 26 17.63 16.05 3.50
CA ILE A 26 16.47 15.30 2.99
C ILE A 26 16.65 15.12 1.48
N VAL A 27 17.34 14.05 1.09
CA VAL A 27 17.66 13.77 -0.31
C VAL A 27 17.15 12.38 -0.69
N ASP A 28 16.23 12.33 -1.66
CA ASP A 28 15.78 11.08 -2.23
C ASP A 28 16.73 10.58 -3.33
N PRO A 29 17.11 9.29 -3.36
CA PRO A 29 17.88 8.74 -4.45
C PRO A 29 17.14 8.88 -5.78
N ALA A 30 17.84 9.33 -6.83
CA ALA A 30 17.24 9.55 -8.16
C ALA A 30 16.46 8.33 -8.70
N LYS A 31 16.90 7.11 -8.37
CA LYS A 31 16.22 5.87 -8.74
C LYS A 31 14.83 5.75 -8.10
N VAL A 32 14.67 6.18 -6.84
CA VAL A 32 13.39 6.11 -6.12
C VAL A 32 12.36 7.00 -6.80
N THR A 33 12.68 8.27 -7.02
CA THR A 33 11.76 9.23 -7.66
C THR A 33 11.41 8.82 -9.10
N ARG A 34 12.42 8.38 -9.88
CA ARG A 34 12.20 7.93 -11.27
C ARG A 34 11.31 6.69 -11.33
N SER A 35 11.62 5.65 -10.55
CA SER A 35 10.85 4.41 -10.56
C SER A 35 9.42 4.63 -10.03
N ALA A 36 9.24 5.46 -9.00
CA ALA A 36 7.93 5.82 -8.49
C ALA A 36 7.06 6.47 -9.58
N LEU A 37 7.60 7.47 -10.29
CA LEU A 37 6.88 8.16 -11.35
C LEU A 37 6.54 7.23 -12.53
N GLN A 38 7.49 6.41 -12.96
CA GLN A 38 7.28 5.47 -14.07
C GLN A 38 6.21 4.41 -13.74
N ASN A 39 6.23 3.88 -12.52
CA ASN A 39 5.23 2.91 -12.07
C ASN A 39 3.84 3.57 -11.96
N ALA A 40 3.75 4.78 -11.42
CA ALA A 40 2.50 5.53 -11.34
C ALA A 40 1.93 5.82 -12.74
N ALA A 41 2.76 6.30 -13.67
CA ALA A 41 2.35 6.56 -15.05
C ALA A 41 1.89 5.28 -15.77
N SER A 42 2.54 4.14 -15.52
CA SER A 42 2.16 2.85 -16.08
C SER A 42 0.75 2.41 -15.64
N ILE A 43 0.47 2.45 -14.33
CA ILE A 43 -0.87 2.12 -13.81
C ILE A 43 -1.91 3.12 -14.31
N ALA A 44 -1.60 4.42 -14.29
CA ALA A 44 -2.51 5.45 -14.80
C ALA A 44 -2.85 5.24 -16.28
N GLY A 45 -1.86 4.85 -17.11
CA GLY A 45 -2.07 4.50 -18.50
C GLY A 45 -3.03 3.31 -18.66
N MET A 46 -2.81 2.23 -17.92
CA MET A 46 -3.72 1.07 -17.95
C MET A 46 -5.14 1.45 -17.55
N VAL A 47 -5.32 2.20 -16.46
CA VAL A 47 -6.65 2.63 -15.98
C VAL A 47 -7.35 3.51 -17.02
N LEU A 48 -6.65 4.46 -17.64
CA LEU A 48 -7.25 5.34 -18.65
C LEU A 48 -7.69 4.60 -19.92
N THR A 49 -7.00 3.52 -20.29
CA THR A 49 -7.35 2.71 -21.47
C THR A 49 -8.30 1.56 -21.16
N THR A 50 -8.61 1.32 -19.89
CA THR A 50 -9.53 0.25 -19.47
C THR A 50 -10.93 0.84 -19.35
N GLU A 51 -11.75 0.65 -20.37
CA GLU A 51 -13.12 1.18 -20.44
C GLU A 51 -14.09 0.53 -19.43
N CYS A 52 -13.80 -0.68 -18.95
CA CYS A 52 -14.68 -1.41 -18.02
C CYS A 52 -13.89 -2.33 -17.08
N ILE A 53 -14.33 -2.40 -15.83
CA ILE A 53 -13.84 -3.33 -14.80
C ILE A 53 -15.01 -4.21 -14.39
N VAL A 54 -14.89 -5.52 -14.58
CA VAL A 54 -15.87 -6.51 -14.11
C VAL A 54 -15.40 -7.04 -12.76
N ALA A 55 -16.28 -7.00 -11.76
CA ALA A 55 -16.04 -7.58 -10.44
C ALA A 55 -17.13 -8.61 -10.16
N ASP A 56 -16.74 -9.76 -9.62
CA ASP A 56 -17.67 -10.77 -9.14
C ASP A 56 -18.44 -10.26 -7.92
N LEU A 57 -19.70 -10.68 -7.79
CA LEU A 57 -20.47 -10.33 -6.60
C LEU A 57 -19.86 -11.04 -5.38
N PRO A 58 -19.78 -10.36 -4.22
CA PRO A 58 -19.36 -11.03 -2.99
C PRO A 58 -20.33 -12.18 -2.68
N GLU A 59 -19.80 -13.40 -2.60
CA GLU A 59 -20.60 -14.56 -2.23
C GLU A 59 -21.21 -14.33 -0.85
N LYS A 60 -22.54 -14.41 -0.76
CA LYS A 60 -23.19 -14.61 0.52
C LYS A 60 -22.79 -16.01 0.95
N LYS A 61 -21.90 -16.11 1.95
CA LYS A 61 -21.75 -17.35 2.72
C LYS A 61 -23.13 -17.69 3.26
N GLU A 62 -23.84 -18.60 2.59
CA GLU A 62 -24.99 -19.23 3.20
C GLU A 62 -24.48 -19.84 4.49
N ALA A 63 -25.08 -19.47 5.62
CA ALA A 63 -24.80 -20.13 6.88
C ALA A 63 -25.15 -21.60 6.64
N ALA A 64 -24.11 -22.41 6.44
CA ALA A 64 -24.28 -23.84 6.22
C ALA A 64 -25.19 -24.36 7.35
N PRO A 65 -26.34 -24.99 7.03
CA PRO A 65 -27.16 -25.56 8.06
C PRO A 65 -26.28 -26.51 8.85
N ALA A 66 -26.17 -26.29 10.16
CA ALA A 66 -25.43 -27.17 11.05
C ALA A 66 -26.10 -28.55 11.00
N ALA A 67 -25.57 -29.44 10.15
CA ALA A 67 -26.02 -30.81 10.07
C ALA A 67 -25.43 -31.58 11.27
N PRO A 68 -26.27 -32.17 12.13
CA PRO A 68 -25.79 -32.95 13.26
C PRO A 68 -25.28 -34.32 12.76
N GLY A 69 -23.97 -34.42 12.65
CA GLY A 69 -23.25 -35.69 12.64
C GLY A 69 -22.91 -36.27 11.27
N GLY A 70 -21.66 -36.74 11.16
CA GLY A 70 -21.28 -37.83 10.26
C GLY A 70 -20.45 -37.43 9.05
N GLY A 71 -19.14 -37.71 9.15
CA GLY A 71 -18.45 -38.56 8.18
C GLY A 71 -17.99 -37.98 6.84
N MET A 72 -16.68 -38.06 6.63
CA MET A 72 -16.00 -38.49 5.40
C MET A 72 -16.19 -37.68 4.11
N GLY A 73 -15.07 -37.22 3.57
CA GLY A 73 -14.95 -36.89 2.14
C GLY A 73 -14.22 -35.58 1.96
N GLY A 74 -12.94 -35.66 1.62
CA GLY A 74 -12.13 -34.49 1.37
C GLY A 74 -12.39 -33.92 0.00
N ASP A 75 -12.11 -32.64 -0.14
CA ASP A 75 -11.82 -32.02 -1.42
C ASP A 75 -10.66 -31.04 -1.17
N PHE A 76 -9.49 -31.40 -1.71
CA PHE A 76 -8.40 -30.48 -1.96
C PHE A 76 -8.85 -29.55 -3.09
N ASP A 77 -9.66 -28.56 -2.76
CA ASP A 77 -9.86 -27.41 -3.62
C ASP A 77 -8.70 -26.44 -3.38
N TYR A 78 -7.92 -26.30 -4.45
CA TYR A 78 -6.69 -25.52 -4.62
C TYR A 78 -6.68 -24.17 -3.89
#